data_AF-A0A7Y7TLE9-F1
#
_entry.id   AF-A0A7Y7TLE9-F1
#
_cell.length_a   1.000
_cell.length_b   1.000
_cell.length_c   1.000
_cell.angle_alpha   90.00
_cell.angle_beta   90.00
_cell.angle_gamma   90.00
#
_symmetry.space_group_name_H-M   'P 1'
#
loop_
_entity.id
_entity.type
_entity.pdbx_description
1 polymer ?
#
loop_
_entity_poly.entity_id
_entity_poly.type
_entity_poly.pdbx_seq_one_letter_code
_entity_poly.pdbx_strand_id
1 'polypeptide(L)'
;MTFNEYLYTDAQDIEVIFNYYLGFLGELSSANYPEDKQLQLKGSCDKFLNSIERFTYFETYKREDYQELMDDLTKELQELKNIERKPFLLKILPFFNNQKKKIYRIQDVFHEVYSATMSLVNDAIQKDYIYDKLELGDFYDPTKSNKTEISELIKEAIELISEDASITDSSKKALNNHLEKAIRDLNSERTNWTRFFGKLKETSVLLAALASMAGNANLLYDAINKLEKAAIVVRKTSINISYNILNEVFNVQNMQNIGLLKNTILKIEDHSLQNDIPNDEISE
;
A
#
# COMPACT_ATOMS: atom_id res chain seq x y z
N MET A 1 -2.94 -22.26 3.52
CA MET A 1 -3.77 -21.83 2.38
C MET A 1 -3.64 -22.85 1.27
N THR A 2 -4.76 -23.32 0.72
CA THR A 2 -4.77 -24.26 -0.42
C THR A 2 -4.59 -23.52 -1.74
N PHE A 3 -4.28 -24.25 -2.82
CA PHE A 3 -4.19 -23.66 -4.16
C PHE A 3 -5.52 -23.02 -4.61
N ASN A 4 -6.65 -23.65 -4.31
CA ASN A 4 -7.96 -23.08 -4.63
C ASN A 4 -8.21 -21.78 -3.85
N GLU A 5 -7.94 -21.77 -2.54
CA GLU A 5 -8.05 -20.54 -1.73
C GLU A 5 -7.18 -19.42 -2.28
N TYR A 6 -5.97 -19.74 -2.73
CA TYR A 6 -5.06 -18.79 -3.36
C TYR A 6 -5.65 -18.19 -4.65
N LEU A 7 -6.19 -19.02 -5.55
CA LEU A 7 -6.79 -18.54 -6.80
C LEU A 7 -7.96 -17.57 -6.55
N TYR A 8 -8.74 -17.80 -5.49
CA TYR A 8 -9.89 -16.96 -5.10
C TYR A 8 -9.54 -15.81 -4.14
N THR A 9 -8.29 -15.70 -3.68
CA THR A 9 -7.86 -14.59 -2.83
C THR A 9 -8.06 -13.27 -3.57
N ASP A 10 -8.54 -12.23 -2.88
CA ASP A 10 -8.72 -10.91 -3.49
C ASP A 10 -7.36 -10.42 -4.01
N ALA A 11 -7.31 -9.94 -5.25
CA ALA A 11 -6.09 -9.40 -5.82
C ALA A 11 -5.58 -8.16 -5.06
N GLN A 12 -6.39 -7.58 -4.16
CA GLN A 12 -5.98 -6.52 -3.24
C GLN A 12 -5.14 -7.02 -2.06
N ASP A 13 -5.19 -8.31 -1.70
CA ASP A 13 -4.43 -8.87 -0.58
C ASP A 13 -3.04 -9.33 -1.03
N ILE A 14 -2.20 -8.39 -1.48
CA ILE A 14 -0.92 -8.69 -2.16
C ILE A 14 0.03 -9.48 -1.28
N GLU A 15 0.07 -9.19 0.02
CA GLU A 15 0.95 -9.86 0.98
C GLU A 15 0.58 -11.35 1.10
N VAL A 16 -0.72 -11.66 1.07
CA VAL A 16 -1.23 -13.03 1.09
C VAL A 16 -0.84 -13.76 -0.19
N ILE A 17 -0.94 -13.09 -1.34
CA ILE A 17 -0.57 -13.65 -2.64
C ILE A 17 0.94 -13.87 -2.74
N PHE A 18 1.76 -12.93 -2.27
CA PHE A 18 3.23 -13.01 -2.29
C PHE A 18 3.73 -14.12 -1.37
N ASN A 19 3.24 -14.16 -0.13
CA ASN A 19 3.63 -15.19 0.83
C ASN A 19 3.24 -16.58 0.34
N TYR A 20 2.06 -16.74 -0.27
CA TYR A 20 1.68 -18.00 -0.89
C TYR A 20 2.61 -18.35 -2.06
N TYR A 21 2.85 -17.41 -2.98
CA TYR A 21 3.61 -17.69 -4.20
C TYR A 21 5.09 -18.01 -3.91
N LEU A 22 5.71 -17.29 -2.96
CA LEU A 22 7.05 -17.59 -2.48
C LEU A 22 7.12 -18.95 -1.77
N GLY A 23 6.12 -19.26 -0.95
CA GLY A 23 5.98 -20.59 -0.34
C GLY A 23 5.84 -21.70 -1.38
N PHE A 24 5.01 -21.46 -2.41
CA PHE A 24 4.81 -22.38 -3.53
C PHE A 24 6.10 -22.62 -4.32
N LEU A 25 6.87 -21.58 -4.64
CA LEU A 25 8.18 -21.74 -5.29
C LEU A 25 9.15 -22.53 -4.39
N GLY A 26 9.16 -22.23 -3.09
CA GLY A 26 9.93 -23.00 -2.10
C GLY A 26 9.56 -24.49 -2.11
N GLU A 27 8.26 -24.82 -2.12
CA GLU A 27 7.76 -26.19 -2.21
C GLU A 27 8.11 -26.87 -3.55
N LEU A 28 8.04 -26.14 -4.66
CA LEU A 28 8.43 -26.65 -5.97
C LEU A 28 9.92 -27.05 -6.00
N SER A 29 10.76 -26.33 -5.25
CA SER A 29 12.21 -26.57 -5.19
C SER A 29 12.65 -27.66 -4.20
N SER A 30 11.81 -28.06 -3.24
CA SER A 30 12.28 -28.70 -2.01
C SER A 30 12.43 -30.24 -2.06
N ALA A 31 11.79 -30.95 -2.98
CA ALA A 31 11.85 -32.43 -2.97
C ALA A 31 11.43 -33.14 -4.27
N ASN A 32 12.23 -33.03 -5.34
CA ASN A 32 12.01 -33.69 -6.65
C ASN A 32 10.90 -33.08 -7.53
N TYR A 33 10.67 -31.77 -7.44
CA TYR A 33 9.72 -31.07 -8.30
C TYR A 33 8.32 -31.74 -8.30
N PRO A 34 7.56 -31.63 -7.20
CA PRO A 34 6.30 -32.38 -7.03
C PRO A 34 5.33 -32.19 -8.20
N GLU A 35 4.76 -33.28 -8.74
CA GLU A 35 3.93 -33.24 -9.96
C GLU A 35 2.69 -32.36 -9.81
N ASP A 36 2.07 -32.37 -8.63
CA ASP A 36 0.94 -31.51 -8.29
C ASP A 36 1.31 -30.02 -8.33
N LYS A 37 2.52 -29.66 -7.89
CA LYS A 37 3.04 -28.28 -7.93
C LYS A 37 3.39 -27.87 -9.34
N GLN A 38 3.93 -28.76 -10.16
CA GLN A 38 4.17 -28.48 -11.58
C GLN A 38 2.87 -28.14 -12.32
N LEU A 39 1.77 -28.86 -12.03
CA LEU A 39 0.46 -28.58 -12.63
C LEU A 39 -0.13 -27.23 -12.19
N GLN A 40 0.20 -26.78 -10.98
CA GLN A 40 -0.26 -25.51 -10.42
C GLN A 40 0.59 -24.32 -10.90
N LEU A 41 1.80 -24.57 -11.41
CA LEU A 41 2.81 -23.56 -11.72
C LEU A 41 2.28 -22.37 -12.55
N LYS A 42 1.59 -22.66 -13.65
CA LYS A 42 1.03 -21.64 -14.53
C LYS A 42 -0.05 -20.83 -13.83
N GLY A 43 -1.00 -21.48 -13.16
CA GLY A 43 -2.08 -20.81 -12.44
C GLY A 43 -1.57 -19.96 -11.26
N SER A 44 -0.56 -20.47 -10.55
CA SER A 44 0.15 -19.74 -9.50
C SER A 44 0.84 -18.48 -10.05
N CYS A 45 1.57 -18.62 -11.15
CA CYS A 45 2.25 -17.53 -11.83
C CYS A 45 1.28 -16.46 -12.34
N ASP A 46 0.24 -16.85 -13.06
CA ASP A 46 -0.73 -15.92 -13.65
C ASP A 46 -1.42 -15.09 -12.56
N LYS A 47 -1.79 -15.72 -11.43
CA LYS A 47 -2.38 -15.03 -10.28
C LYS A 47 -1.41 -14.02 -9.65
N PHE A 48 -0.15 -14.42 -9.47
CA PHE A 48 0.91 -13.54 -8.95
C PHE A 48 1.12 -12.32 -9.88
N LEU A 49 1.30 -12.54 -11.18
CA LEU A 49 1.48 -11.46 -12.15
C LEU A 49 0.28 -10.51 -12.19
N ASN A 50 -0.94 -11.06 -12.27
CA ASN A 50 -2.16 -10.24 -12.26
C ASN A 50 -2.33 -9.44 -10.97
N SER A 51 -1.80 -9.93 -9.85
CA SER A 51 -1.79 -9.16 -8.60
C SER A 51 -0.83 -7.97 -8.69
N ILE A 52 0.36 -8.15 -9.27
CA ILE A 52 1.37 -7.10 -9.40
C ILE A 52 0.95 -6.03 -10.41
N GLU A 53 0.29 -6.41 -11.50
CA GLU A 53 -0.23 -5.50 -12.53
C GLU A 53 -1.21 -4.44 -11.99
N ARG A 54 -1.89 -4.74 -10.88
CA ARG A 54 -2.80 -3.77 -10.25
C ARG A 54 -2.07 -2.69 -9.45
N PHE A 55 -0.87 -2.98 -8.95
CA PHE A 55 -0.11 -2.10 -8.04
C PHE A 55 1.06 -1.40 -8.71
N THR A 56 1.51 -1.96 -9.84
CA THR A 56 2.56 -1.39 -10.65
C THR A 56 1.98 -1.04 -12.00
N TYR A 57 2.39 0.08 -12.60
CA TYR A 57 2.40 0.19 -14.06
C TYR A 57 3.42 -0.86 -14.52
N PHE A 58 2.96 -2.11 -14.57
CA PHE A 58 3.80 -3.27 -14.84
C PHE A 58 4.19 -3.13 -16.30
N GLU A 59 5.43 -2.74 -16.51
CA GLU A 59 5.92 -2.49 -17.86
C GLU A 59 5.82 -3.82 -18.61
N THR A 60 5.11 -3.82 -19.74
CA THR A 60 4.75 -5.04 -20.47
C THR A 60 5.95 -5.95 -20.73
N TYR A 61 7.14 -5.38 -20.92
CA TYR A 61 8.38 -6.13 -21.10
C TYR A 61 8.78 -6.95 -19.85
N LYS A 62 8.59 -6.44 -18.61
CA LYS A 62 8.88 -7.21 -17.39
C LYS A 62 7.95 -8.42 -17.23
N ARG A 63 6.71 -8.31 -17.74
CA ARG A 63 5.77 -9.43 -17.80
C ARG A 63 6.27 -10.49 -18.76
N GLU A 64 6.62 -10.07 -19.96
CA GLU A 64 7.08 -10.94 -21.04
C GLU A 64 8.35 -11.67 -20.61
N ASP A 65 9.34 -10.96 -20.05
CA ASP A 65 10.59 -11.54 -19.54
C ASP A 65 10.31 -12.59 -18.44
N TYR A 66 9.42 -12.28 -17.49
CA TYR A 66 9.08 -13.20 -16.42
C TYR A 66 8.31 -14.43 -16.93
N GLN A 67 7.42 -14.24 -17.89
CA GLN A 67 6.69 -15.33 -18.54
C GLN A 67 7.64 -16.25 -19.32
N GLU A 68 8.65 -15.70 -19.99
CA GLU A 68 9.69 -16.47 -20.68
C GLU A 68 10.47 -17.37 -19.70
N LEU A 69 10.88 -16.83 -18.55
CA LEU A 69 11.55 -17.62 -17.50
C LEU A 69 10.67 -18.76 -16.97
N MET A 70 9.37 -18.51 -16.84
CA MET A 70 8.40 -19.50 -16.36
C MET A 70 8.11 -20.58 -17.40
N ASP A 71 8.07 -20.22 -18.69
CA ASP A 71 7.96 -21.15 -19.79
C ASP A 71 9.20 -22.03 -19.91
N ASP A 72 10.39 -21.45 -19.74
CA ASP A 72 11.66 -22.18 -19.68
C ASP A 72 11.70 -23.17 -18.50
N LEU A 73 11.28 -22.74 -17.31
CA LEU A 73 11.18 -23.62 -16.15
C LEU A 73 10.21 -24.77 -16.41
N THR A 74 9.05 -24.47 -16.98
CA THR A 74 8.01 -25.47 -17.32
C THR A 74 8.54 -26.48 -18.32
N LYS A 75 9.26 -26.03 -19.35
CA LYS A 75 9.87 -26.88 -20.37
C LYS A 75 10.93 -27.80 -19.76
N GLU A 76 11.83 -27.27 -18.95
CA GLU A 76 12.88 -28.05 -18.30
C GLU A 76 12.31 -29.13 -17.36
N LEU A 77 11.24 -28.81 -16.61
CA LEU A 77 10.50 -29.76 -15.78
C LEU A 77 9.81 -30.86 -16.60
N GLN A 78 9.19 -30.50 -17.73
CA GLN A 78 8.58 -31.47 -18.65
C GLN A 78 9.62 -32.41 -19.26
N GLU A 79 10.79 -31.88 -19.64
CA GLU A 79 11.87 -32.68 -20.20
C GLU A 79 12.46 -33.65 -19.16
N LEU A 80 12.63 -33.22 -17.90
CA LEU A 80 13.02 -34.11 -16.80
C LEU A 80 12.02 -35.25 -16.62
N LYS A 81 10.71 -34.93 -16.62
CA LYS A 81 9.64 -35.92 -16.52
C LYS A 81 9.67 -36.95 -17.65
N ASN A 82 9.95 -36.50 -18.87
CA ASN A 82 10.10 -37.38 -20.03
C ASN A 82 11.30 -38.32 -19.91
N ILE A 83 12.37 -37.89 -19.22
CA ILE A 83 13.53 -38.75 -18.91
C ILE A 83 13.17 -39.77 -17.84
N GLU A 84 12.46 -39.37 -16.78
CA GLU A 84 12.09 -40.24 -15.66
C GLU A 84 11.10 -41.34 -16.04
N ARG A 85 10.19 -41.05 -16.98
CA ARG A 85 9.19 -41.99 -17.51
C ARG A 85 9.75 -43.06 -18.45
N LYS A 86 11.02 -42.99 -18.85
CA LYS A 86 11.62 -44.01 -19.74
C LYS A 86 11.75 -45.37 -19.04
N PRO A 87 11.61 -46.50 -19.77
CA PRO A 87 11.83 -47.84 -19.22
C PRO A 87 13.22 -48.00 -18.58
N PHE A 88 13.31 -48.78 -17.50
CA PHE A 88 14.55 -49.00 -16.73
C PHE A 88 15.75 -49.42 -17.60
N LEU A 89 15.54 -50.28 -18.61
CA LEU A 89 16.59 -50.74 -19.53
C LEU A 89 17.22 -49.62 -20.37
N LEU A 90 16.47 -48.54 -20.65
CA LEU A 90 16.97 -47.35 -21.35
C LEU A 90 17.68 -46.36 -20.40
N LYS A 91 17.53 -46.52 -19.07
CA LYS A 91 18.21 -45.68 -18.07
C LYS A 91 19.69 -46.04 -17.89
N ILE A 92 20.12 -47.25 -18.25
CA ILE A 92 21.48 -47.79 -18.02
C ILE A 92 22.51 -47.29 -19.07
N LEU A 93 22.05 -46.77 -20.22
CA LEU A 93 22.87 -46.02 -21.18
C LEU A 93 23.39 -44.70 -20.55
N PRO A 94 24.37 -43.97 -21.13
CA PRO A 94 24.97 -42.76 -20.56
C PRO A 94 24.03 -41.55 -20.35
N PHE A 95 22.71 -41.77 -20.36
CA PHE A 95 21.65 -40.81 -20.02
C PHE A 95 21.71 -40.29 -18.57
N PHE A 96 22.45 -40.94 -17.66
CA PHE A 96 22.66 -40.40 -16.30
C PHE A 96 23.40 -39.05 -16.30
N ASN A 97 24.24 -38.76 -17.30
CA ASN A 97 24.85 -37.44 -17.47
C ASN A 97 23.82 -36.38 -17.90
N ASN A 98 22.81 -36.76 -18.69
CA ASN A 98 21.76 -35.85 -19.13
C ASN A 98 20.80 -35.49 -18.00
N GLN A 99 20.47 -36.43 -17.11
CA GLN A 99 19.60 -36.15 -15.96
C GLN A 99 20.25 -35.17 -14.98
N LYS A 100 21.53 -35.38 -14.62
CA LYS A 100 22.26 -34.45 -13.75
C LYS A 100 22.37 -33.06 -14.36
N LYS A 101 22.73 -32.97 -15.65
CA LYS A 101 22.79 -31.69 -16.38
C LYS A 101 21.44 -30.97 -16.38
N LYS A 102 20.33 -31.72 -16.51
CA LYS A 102 18.98 -31.16 -16.44
C LYS A 102 18.61 -30.66 -15.06
N ILE A 103 18.95 -31.38 -13.99
CA ILE A 103 18.75 -30.91 -12.63
C ILE A 103 19.49 -29.58 -12.39
N TYR A 104 20.75 -29.47 -12.83
CA TYR A 104 21.49 -28.20 -12.74
C TYR A 104 20.81 -27.09 -13.53
N ARG A 105 20.36 -27.35 -14.76
CA ARG A 105 19.64 -26.36 -15.56
C ARG A 105 18.35 -25.90 -14.89
N ILE A 106 17.58 -26.82 -14.31
CA ILE A 106 16.36 -26.48 -13.56
C ILE A 106 16.70 -25.63 -12.34
N GLN A 107 17.79 -25.92 -11.64
CA GLN A 107 18.24 -25.11 -10.50
C GLN A 107 18.64 -23.69 -10.94
N ASP A 108 19.35 -23.55 -12.06
CA ASP A 108 19.73 -22.25 -12.61
C ASP A 108 18.48 -21.42 -12.99
N VAL A 109 17.57 -22.01 -13.75
CA VAL A 109 16.32 -21.34 -14.16
C VAL A 109 15.44 -21.03 -12.94
N PHE A 110 15.40 -21.92 -11.94
CA PHE A 110 14.69 -21.65 -10.70
C PHE A 110 15.30 -20.47 -9.94
N HIS A 111 16.63 -20.34 -9.91
CA HIS A 111 17.29 -19.19 -9.30
C HIS A 111 16.93 -17.89 -10.02
N GLU A 112 16.90 -17.90 -11.35
CA GLU A 112 16.46 -16.77 -12.17
C GLU A 112 15.00 -16.40 -11.88
N VAL A 113 14.08 -17.39 -11.86
CA VAL A 113 12.66 -17.19 -11.51
C VAL A 113 12.51 -16.63 -10.09
N TYR A 114 13.22 -17.19 -9.11
CA TYR A 114 13.14 -16.74 -7.73
C TYR A 114 13.70 -15.32 -7.57
N SER A 115 14.82 -15.01 -8.22
CA SER A 115 15.41 -13.67 -8.23
C SER A 115 14.46 -12.65 -8.88
N ALA A 116 13.88 -12.99 -10.02
CA ALA A 116 12.89 -12.16 -10.69
C ALA A 116 11.63 -11.99 -9.83
N THR A 117 11.16 -13.05 -9.17
CA THR A 117 10.03 -13.00 -8.22
C THR A 117 10.32 -12.00 -7.11
N MET A 118 11.50 -12.09 -6.49
CA MET A 118 11.92 -11.19 -5.43
C MET A 118 12.08 -9.75 -5.92
N SER A 119 12.59 -9.56 -7.15
CA SER A 119 12.66 -8.24 -7.77
C SER A 119 11.27 -7.64 -7.99
N LEU A 120 10.30 -8.43 -8.46
CA LEU A 120 8.92 -7.98 -8.65
C LEU A 120 8.19 -7.71 -7.33
N VAL A 121 8.42 -8.55 -6.32
CA VAL A 121 7.93 -8.34 -4.95
C VAL A 121 8.55 -7.06 -4.38
N ASN A 122 9.85 -6.85 -4.55
CA ASN A 122 10.51 -5.62 -4.10
C ASN A 122 10.01 -4.39 -4.86
N ASP A 123 9.83 -4.47 -6.18
CA ASP A 123 9.28 -3.38 -6.98
C ASP A 123 7.85 -3.05 -6.54
N ALA A 124 7.04 -4.07 -6.27
CA ALA A 124 5.68 -3.90 -5.77
C ALA A 124 5.66 -3.32 -4.36
N ILE A 125 6.48 -3.83 -3.42
CA ILE A 125 6.60 -3.31 -2.05
C ILE A 125 7.17 -1.89 -2.07
N GLN A 126 8.20 -1.61 -2.87
CA GLN A 126 8.80 -0.28 -2.98
C GLN A 126 7.84 0.70 -3.65
N LYS A 127 7.02 0.29 -4.61
CA LYS A 127 6.01 1.17 -5.20
C LYS A 127 4.78 1.33 -4.33
N ASP A 128 4.32 0.29 -3.64
CA ASP A 128 3.35 0.43 -2.55
C ASP A 128 3.89 1.41 -1.51
N TYR A 129 5.19 1.34 -1.20
CA TYR A 129 5.90 2.30 -0.36
C TYR A 129 6.12 3.68 -1.01
N ILE A 130 6.21 3.85 -2.34
CA ILE A 130 6.30 5.17 -3.00
C ILE A 130 4.91 5.83 -3.12
N TYR A 131 3.86 5.03 -3.28
CA TYR A 131 2.47 5.50 -3.21
C TYR A 131 2.00 5.75 -1.76
N ASP A 132 2.54 5.02 -0.78
CA ASP A 132 2.32 5.24 0.67
C ASP A 132 3.34 6.21 1.31
N LYS A 133 4.48 6.48 0.65
CA LYS A 133 5.47 7.49 1.01
C LYS A 133 5.81 8.40 -0.16
N LEU A 134 4.80 9.11 -0.66
CA LEU A 134 5.09 10.48 -1.07
C LEU A 134 5.44 11.26 0.21
N GLU A 135 6.72 11.25 0.62
CA GLU A 135 7.25 12.15 1.67
C GLU A 135 7.29 13.58 1.09
N LEU A 136 6.11 14.16 0.81
CA LEU A 136 5.93 15.60 0.65
C LEU A 136 5.90 16.23 2.06
N GLY A 137 6.86 15.96 2.95
CA GLY A 137 6.76 16.35 4.35
C GLY A 137 5.58 15.68 5.08
N ASP A 138 5.02 16.35 6.10
CA ASP A 138 3.88 15.90 6.93
C ASP A 138 2.53 15.70 6.18
N PHE A 139 2.58 15.66 4.86
CA PHE A 139 1.41 15.59 4.02
C PHE A 139 0.93 14.14 3.94
N TYR A 140 -0.36 13.93 4.21
CA TYR A 140 -1.04 12.62 4.24
C TYR A 140 -0.72 11.74 5.47
N ASP A 141 -0.17 12.29 6.56
CA ASP A 141 0.09 11.53 7.80
C ASP A 141 -1.23 11.14 8.52
N PRO A 142 -1.58 9.83 8.58
CA PRO A 142 -2.80 9.38 9.23
C PRO A 142 -2.86 9.63 10.73
N THR A 143 -1.71 9.81 11.39
CA THR A 143 -1.62 10.03 12.84
C THR A 143 -2.08 11.43 13.25
N LYS A 144 -2.06 12.39 12.31
CA LYS A 144 -2.49 13.78 12.54
C LYS A 144 -3.98 14.02 12.29
N SER A 145 -4.70 13.00 11.80
CA SER A 145 -6.12 13.10 11.55
C SER A 145 -6.95 13.18 12.83
N ASN A 146 -8.01 13.99 12.81
CA ASN A 146 -9.05 13.90 13.85
C ASN A 146 -9.96 12.68 13.63
N LYS A 147 -9.42 11.47 13.92
CA LYS A 147 -10.12 10.18 13.70
C LYS A 147 -11.43 10.08 14.49
N THR A 148 -11.53 10.75 15.63
CA THR A 148 -12.74 10.80 16.46
C THR A 148 -13.87 11.52 15.73
N GLU A 149 -13.65 12.76 15.30
CA GLU A 149 -14.66 13.56 14.58
C GLU A 149 -15.08 12.90 13.26
N ILE A 150 -14.11 12.32 12.52
CA ILE A 150 -14.41 11.59 11.29
C ILE A 150 -15.30 10.37 11.57
N SER A 151 -14.99 9.61 12.62
CA SER A 151 -15.79 8.45 13.02
C SER A 151 -17.21 8.84 13.42
N GLU A 152 -17.36 9.95 14.15
CA GLU A 152 -18.67 10.48 14.56
C GLU A 152 -19.51 10.87 13.33
N LEU A 153 -18.93 11.62 12.39
CA LEU A 153 -19.62 11.99 11.16
C LEU A 153 -20.06 10.77 10.33
N ILE A 154 -19.25 9.71 10.26
CA ILE A 154 -19.65 8.47 9.57
C ILE A 154 -20.76 7.74 10.34
N LYS A 155 -20.71 7.71 11.68
CA LYS A 155 -21.78 7.11 12.50
C LYS A 155 -23.11 7.85 12.34
N GLU A 156 -23.08 9.17 12.32
CA GLU A 156 -24.27 9.99 12.03
C GLU A 156 -24.83 9.70 10.63
N ALA A 157 -23.97 9.49 9.63
CA ALA A 157 -24.41 9.07 8.30
C ALA A 157 -25.09 7.69 8.33
N ILE A 158 -24.54 6.72 9.08
CA ILE A 158 -25.13 5.38 9.26
C ILE A 158 -26.51 5.46 9.90
N GLU A 159 -26.69 6.32 10.92
CA GLU A 159 -27.96 6.54 11.59
C GLU A 159 -29.02 7.07 10.61
N LEU A 160 -28.68 8.13 9.86
CA LEU A 160 -29.56 8.72 8.84
C LEU A 160 -29.98 7.71 7.76
N ILE A 161 -29.06 6.86 7.30
CA ILE A 161 -29.35 5.79 6.33
C ILE A 161 -30.29 4.75 6.93
N SER A 162 -30.12 4.43 8.21
CA SER A 162 -30.91 3.41 8.90
C SER A 162 -32.36 3.86 9.11
N GLU A 163 -32.55 5.15 9.41
CA GLU A 163 -33.86 5.78 9.63
C GLU A 163 -34.62 6.08 8.33
N ASP A 164 -33.94 6.15 7.18
CA ASP A 164 -34.58 6.51 5.92
C ASP A 164 -35.59 5.45 5.45
N ALA A 165 -36.87 5.80 5.38
CA ALA A 165 -37.94 4.88 4.99
C ALA A 165 -38.02 4.63 3.47
N SER A 166 -37.23 5.36 2.67
CA SER A 166 -37.34 5.40 1.22
C SER A 166 -36.49 4.32 0.52
N ILE A 167 -35.59 3.67 1.25
CA ILE A 167 -34.72 2.59 0.77
C ILE A 167 -34.96 1.27 1.52
N THR A 168 -34.66 0.15 0.85
CA THR A 168 -34.87 -1.19 1.43
C THR A 168 -33.88 -1.52 2.55
N ASP A 169 -34.29 -2.37 3.50
CA ASP A 169 -33.42 -2.85 4.58
C ASP A 169 -32.16 -3.56 4.06
N SER A 170 -32.25 -4.23 2.90
CA SER A 170 -31.10 -4.83 2.24
C SER A 170 -30.08 -3.78 1.82
N SER A 171 -30.54 -2.69 1.20
CA SER A 171 -29.70 -1.55 0.82
C SER A 171 -29.07 -0.88 2.03
N LYS A 172 -29.86 -0.63 3.08
CA LYS A 172 -29.37 -0.05 4.35
C LYS A 172 -28.23 -0.88 4.93
N LYS A 173 -28.43 -2.20 5.05
CA LYS A 173 -27.44 -3.12 5.58
C LYS A 173 -26.16 -3.13 4.75
N ALA A 174 -26.26 -3.11 3.42
CA ALA A 174 -25.09 -3.07 2.54
C ALA A 174 -24.28 -1.77 2.70
N LEU A 175 -24.96 -0.62 2.73
CA LEU A 175 -24.33 0.70 2.90
C LEU A 175 -23.70 0.84 4.29
N ASN A 176 -24.41 0.46 5.34
CA ASN A 176 -23.92 0.50 6.71
C ASN A 176 -22.68 -0.38 6.89
N ASN A 177 -22.70 -1.62 6.38
CA ASN A 177 -21.53 -2.50 6.40
C ASN A 177 -20.33 -1.90 5.69
N HIS A 178 -20.55 -1.17 4.59
CA HIS A 178 -19.48 -0.52 3.83
C HIS A 178 -18.90 0.67 4.58
N LEU A 179 -19.73 1.48 5.24
CA LEU A 179 -19.31 2.59 6.10
C LEU A 179 -18.61 2.12 7.39
N GLU A 180 -19.07 1.03 7.99
CA GLU A 180 -18.38 0.38 9.11
C GLU A 180 -16.99 -0.13 8.72
N LYS A 181 -16.82 -0.64 7.48
CA LYS A 181 -15.49 -0.93 6.94
C LYS A 181 -14.64 0.34 6.81
N ALA A 182 -15.21 1.48 6.46
CA ALA A 182 -14.47 2.75 6.42
C ALA A 182 -14.00 3.19 7.82
N ILE A 183 -14.84 3.03 8.86
CA ILE A 183 -14.45 3.31 10.25
C ILE A 183 -13.32 2.37 10.72
N ARG A 184 -13.38 1.08 10.35
CA ARG A 184 -12.28 0.14 10.67
C ARG A 184 -10.96 0.56 10.02
N ASP A 185 -10.98 0.93 8.75
CA ASP A 185 -9.80 1.41 8.03
C ASP A 185 -9.23 2.71 8.64
N LEU A 186 -10.12 3.62 9.06
CA LEU A 186 -9.74 4.86 9.73
C LEU A 186 -8.98 4.60 11.03
N ASN A 187 -9.40 3.60 11.80
CA ASN A 187 -8.77 3.26 13.07
C ASN A 187 -7.50 2.40 12.93
N SER A 188 -7.15 1.98 11.71
CA SER A 188 -5.87 1.33 11.44
C SER A 188 -4.70 2.25 11.76
N GLU A 189 -3.59 1.69 12.27
CA GLU A 189 -2.31 2.41 12.41
C GLU A 189 -1.80 2.91 11.06
N ARG A 190 -2.19 2.25 9.96
CA ARG A 190 -1.81 2.56 8.59
C ARG A 190 -3.06 2.77 7.73
N THR A 191 -3.77 3.88 7.95
CA THR A 191 -4.95 4.22 7.15
C THR A 191 -4.54 4.64 5.74
N ASN A 192 -4.95 3.89 4.72
CA ASN A 192 -4.80 4.31 3.32
C ASN A 192 -5.89 5.32 2.95
N TRP A 193 -5.51 6.60 2.81
CA TRP A 193 -6.47 7.68 2.54
C TRP A 193 -7.19 7.55 1.21
N THR A 194 -6.53 7.06 0.17
CA THR A 194 -7.15 6.83 -1.15
C THR A 194 -8.28 5.82 -1.04
N ARG A 195 -8.03 4.69 -0.36
CA ARG A 195 -9.04 3.66 -0.10
C ARG A 195 -10.17 4.20 0.75
N PHE A 196 -9.85 4.94 1.80
CA PHE A 196 -10.83 5.56 2.69
C PHE A 196 -11.76 6.53 1.92
N PHE A 197 -11.19 7.45 1.10
CA PHE A 197 -11.98 8.36 0.26
C PHE A 197 -12.79 7.62 -0.80
N GLY A 198 -12.24 6.53 -1.36
CA GLY A 198 -12.97 5.65 -2.28
C GLY A 198 -14.27 5.15 -1.66
N LYS A 199 -14.20 4.59 -0.45
CA LYS A 199 -15.38 4.08 0.29
C LYS A 199 -16.41 5.15 0.57
N LEU A 200 -15.98 6.35 0.99
CA LEU A 200 -16.89 7.47 1.21
C LEU A 200 -17.57 7.89 -0.10
N LYS A 201 -16.80 8.03 -1.19
CA LYS A 201 -17.32 8.51 -2.47
C LYS A 201 -18.26 7.51 -3.15
N GLU A 202 -17.91 6.22 -3.14
CA GLU A 202 -18.78 5.15 -3.60
C GLU A 202 -20.12 5.19 -2.87
N THR A 203 -20.07 5.31 -1.53
CA THR A 203 -21.29 5.41 -0.71
C THR A 203 -22.11 6.65 -1.07
N SER A 204 -21.49 7.83 -1.18
CA SER A 204 -22.19 9.07 -1.56
C SER A 204 -22.85 8.98 -2.94
N VAL A 205 -22.19 8.35 -3.92
CA VAL A 205 -22.75 8.16 -5.27
C VAL A 205 -23.95 7.23 -5.25
N LEU A 206 -23.87 6.13 -4.51
CA LEU A 206 -24.99 5.20 -4.34
C LEU A 206 -26.17 5.86 -3.62
N LEU A 207 -25.90 6.61 -2.55
CA LEU A 207 -26.93 7.39 -1.85
C LEU A 207 -27.59 8.42 -2.76
N ALA A 208 -26.83 9.12 -3.60
CA ALA A 208 -27.37 10.10 -4.54
C ALA A 208 -28.27 9.43 -5.59
N ALA A 209 -27.86 8.27 -6.11
CA ALA A 209 -28.68 7.49 -7.03
C ALA A 209 -29.99 7.05 -6.35
N LEU A 210 -29.94 6.49 -5.15
CA LEU A 210 -31.11 6.08 -4.38
C LEU A 210 -32.03 7.27 -4.06
N ALA A 211 -31.44 8.41 -3.65
CA ALA A 211 -32.18 9.63 -3.36
C ALA A 211 -32.93 10.18 -4.57
N SER A 212 -32.32 10.11 -5.76
CA SER A 212 -32.95 10.52 -7.02
C SER A 212 -34.16 9.65 -7.39
N MET A 213 -34.15 8.37 -6.99
CA MET A 213 -35.22 7.42 -7.26
C MET A 213 -36.37 7.52 -6.25
N ALA A 214 -36.07 7.91 -5.01
CA ALA A 214 -37.01 7.82 -3.90
C ALA A 214 -37.92 9.05 -3.71
N GLY A 215 -37.68 10.13 -4.46
CA GLY A 215 -38.56 11.31 -4.57
C GLY A 215 -38.68 12.20 -3.33
N ASN A 216 -38.41 11.69 -2.11
CA ASN A 216 -38.39 12.43 -0.85
C ASN A 216 -37.29 11.92 0.09
N ALA A 217 -36.03 12.16 -0.28
CA ALA A 217 -34.85 11.53 0.31
C ALA A 217 -33.97 12.50 1.13
N ASN A 218 -34.58 13.34 1.96
CA ASN A 218 -33.86 14.36 2.74
C ASN A 218 -32.79 13.75 3.65
N LEU A 219 -33.06 12.59 4.27
CA LEU A 219 -32.11 11.90 5.14
C LEU A 219 -30.92 11.34 4.36
N LEU A 220 -31.11 10.87 3.13
CA LEU A 220 -30.00 10.41 2.28
C LEU A 220 -29.09 11.56 1.85
N TYR A 221 -29.65 12.74 1.54
CA TYR A 221 -28.85 13.94 1.27
C TYR A 221 -28.09 14.42 2.51
N ASP A 222 -28.71 14.36 3.69
CA ASP A 222 -28.03 14.68 4.93
C ASP A 222 -26.90 13.68 5.23
N ALA A 223 -27.10 12.38 4.97
CA ALA A 223 -26.06 11.37 5.08
C ALA A 223 -24.88 11.67 4.13
N ILE A 224 -25.15 12.05 2.88
CA ILE A 224 -24.12 12.50 1.93
C ILE A 224 -23.35 13.69 2.51
N ASN A 225 -24.03 14.70 3.05
CA ASN A 225 -23.40 15.87 3.65
C ASN A 225 -22.47 15.49 4.81
N LYS A 226 -22.84 14.50 5.63
CA LYS A 226 -21.98 13.98 6.72
C LYS A 226 -20.72 13.30 6.19
N LEU A 227 -20.84 12.47 5.14
CA LEU A 227 -19.70 11.82 4.50
C LEU A 227 -18.76 12.84 3.83
N GLU A 228 -19.30 13.90 3.22
CA GLU A 228 -18.50 14.98 2.65
C GLU A 228 -17.78 15.79 3.74
N LYS A 229 -18.44 16.07 4.87
CA LYS A 229 -17.80 16.70 6.03
C LYS A 229 -16.67 15.84 6.57
N ALA A 230 -16.87 14.51 6.68
CA ALA A 230 -15.82 13.59 7.11
C ALA A 230 -14.59 13.65 6.19
N ALA A 231 -14.82 13.70 4.87
CA ALA A 231 -13.74 13.86 3.90
C ALA A 231 -13.02 15.22 4.02
N ILE A 232 -13.75 16.30 4.32
CA ILE A 232 -13.18 17.62 4.56
C ILE A 232 -12.31 17.62 5.83
N VAL A 233 -12.75 16.98 6.91
CA VAL A 233 -11.98 16.89 8.16
C VAL A 233 -10.66 16.16 7.92
N VAL A 234 -10.66 15.04 7.19
CA VAL A 234 -9.42 14.36 6.76
C VAL A 234 -8.50 15.32 6.01
N ARG A 235 -9.03 16.05 5.02
CA ARG A 235 -8.22 16.99 4.24
C ARG A 235 -7.62 18.11 5.10
N LYS A 236 -8.38 18.62 6.06
CA LYS A 236 -7.96 19.70 6.97
C LYS A 236 -6.97 19.26 8.05
N THR A 237 -7.00 17.99 8.45
CA THR A 237 -6.20 17.49 9.59
C THR A 237 -5.02 16.64 9.16
N SER A 238 -5.14 15.87 8.08
CA SER A 238 -4.10 14.94 7.60
C SER A 238 -3.43 15.37 6.31
N ILE A 239 -4.07 16.23 5.49
CA ILE A 239 -3.59 16.61 4.15
C ILE A 239 -3.18 18.09 4.11
N ASN A 240 -2.99 18.72 5.28
CA ASN A 240 -2.99 20.17 5.33
C ASN A 240 -1.63 20.80 4.97
N ILE A 241 -1.56 21.27 3.71
CA ILE A 241 -0.62 22.26 3.16
C ILE A 241 -0.48 23.52 4.02
N SER A 242 -1.41 23.83 4.92
CA SER A 242 -1.44 25.11 5.65
C SER A 242 -1.24 25.03 7.17
N TYR A 243 -1.53 23.93 7.87
CA TYR A 243 -1.46 23.93 9.35
C TYR A 243 -0.03 23.78 9.89
N ASN A 244 0.75 22.86 9.31
CA ASN A 244 2.15 22.71 9.71
C ASN A 244 3.03 23.80 9.10
N ILE A 245 2.76 24.25 7.87
CA ILE A 245 3.46 25.41 7.30
C ILE A 245 3.15 26.69 8.09
N LEU A 246 1.90 26.94 8.53
CA LEU A 246 1.62 28.11 9.39
C LEU A 246 2.34 27.99 10.74
N ASN A 247 2.33 26.84 11.40
CA ASN A 247 3.02 26.67 12.68
C ASN A 247 4.56 26.69 12.54
N GLU A 248 5.12 26.13 11.46
CA GLU A 248 6.54 26.23 11.15
C GLU A 248 6.94 27.66 10.82
N VAL A 249 6.18 28.37 9.97
CA VAL A 249 6.44 29.78 9.65
C VAL A 249 6.31 30.66 10.91
N PHE A 250 5.32 30.41 11.77
CA PHE A 250 5.18 31.13 13.04
C PHE A 250 6.33 30.83 14.01
N ASN A 251 6.77 29.57 14.11
CA ASN A 251 7.90 29.16 14.93
C ASN A 251 9.25 29.66 14.38
N VAL A 252 9.44 29.67 13.07
CA VAL A 252 10.64 30.20 12.40
C VAL A 252 10.70 31.71 12.55
N GLN A 253 9.60 32.43 12.38
CA GLN A 253 9.54 33.88 12.65
C GLN A 253 9.82 34.19 14.12
N ASN A 254 9.29 33.41 15.06
CA ASN A 254 9.60 33.56 16.48
C ASN A 254 11.06 33.24 16.81
N MET A 255 11.65 32.19 16.23
CA MET A 255 13.07 31.86 16.41
C MET A 255 14.00 32.90 15.77
N GLN A 256 13.65 33.45 14.60
CA GLN A 256 14.39 34.55 13.98
C GLN A 256 14.30 35.82 14.82
N ASN A 257 13.13 36.15 15.38
CA ASN A 257 12.98 37.29 16.28
C ASN A 257 13.76 37.09 17.59
N ILE A 258 13.79 35.89 18.16
CA ILE A 258 14.62 35.56 19.33
C ILE A 258 16.12 35.64 18.98
N GLY A 259 16.52 35.14 17.81
CA GLY A 259 17.90 35.23 17.33
C GLY A 259 18.36 36.67 17.09
N LEU A 260 17.48 37.52 16.55
CA LEU A 260 17.72 38.96 16.38
C LEU A 260 17.79 39.69 17.71
N LEU A 261 16.89 39.39 18.66
CA LEU A 261 16.97 39.91 20.03
C LEU A 261 18.27 39.49 20.72
N LYS A 262 18.67 38.23 20.59
CA LYS A 262 19.91 37.70 21.19
C LYS A 262 21.16 38.36 20.58
N ASN A 263 21.18 38.56 19.26
CA ASN A 263 22.26 39.29 18.59
C ASN A 263 22.28 40.79 18.92
N THR A 264 21.11 41.38 19.21
CA THR A 264 21.03 42.78 19.65
C THR A 264 21.51 42.92 21.09
N ILE A 265 21.17 42.00 21.98
CA ILE A 265 21.66 41.95 23.37
C ILE A 265 23.19 41.77 23.40
N LEU A 266 23.73 40.82 22.62
CA LEU A 266 25.18 40.61 22.54
C LEU A 266 25.94 41.85 22.00
N LYS A 267 25.35 42.59 21.05
CA LYS A 267 25.93 43.86 20.57
C LYS A 267 25.88 44.98 21.60
N ILE A 268 24.87 45.00 22.48
CA ILE A 268 24.80 45.96 23.59
C ILE A 268 25.85 45.62 24.64
N GLU A 269 26.07 44.33 24.94
CA GLU A 269 27.13 43.88 25.86
C GLU A 269 28.54 44.19 25.33
N ASP A 270 28.84 43.95 24.05
CA ASP A 270 30.13 44.30 23.43
C ASP A 270 30.40 45.82 23.43
N HIS A 271 29.36 46.65 23.23
CA HIS A 271 29.50 48.10 23.33
C HIS A 271 29.63 48.61 24.78
N SER A 272 29.13 47.86 25.76
CA SER A 272 29.32 48.20 27.18
C SER A 272 30.73 47.89 27.69
N LEU A 273 31.40 46.87 27.12
CA LEU A 273 32.76 46.49 27.48
C LEU A 273 33.86 47.31 26.79
N GLN A 274 33.55 48.02 25.70
CA GLN A 274 34.49 48.93 25.02
C GLN A 274 34.51 50.36 25.59
N ASN A 275 33.60 50.71 26.50
CA ASN A 275 33.51 52.05 27.09
C ASN A 275 34.12 52.17 28.49
N ASP A 276 34.75 51.12 29.02
CA ASP A 276 35.48 51.16 30.30
C ASP A 276 37.00 51.22 30.10
N ILE A 277 37.48 52.19 29.31
CA ILE A 277 38.84 52.71 29.47
C ILE A 277 38.72 54.06 30.19
N PRO A 278 39.17 54.19 31.45
CA PRO A 278 39.11 55.45 32.16
C PRO A 278 40.14 56.42 31.55
N ASN A 279 39.68 57.51 30.96
CA ASN A 279 40.51 58.70 30.78
C ASN A 279 40.58 59.43 32.13
N ASP A 280 41.39 58.87 33.04
CA ASP A 280 41.97 59.60 34.17
C ASP A 280 43.43 59.93 33.83
N GLU A 281 43.63 61.03 33.11
CA GLU A 281 44.81 61.89 33.26
C GLU A 281 44.28 63.32 33.35
N ILE A 282 43.96 63.76 34.57
CA ILE A 282 44.82 64.53 35.48
C ILE A 282 45.12 65.93 34.92
N SER A 283 44.44 66.90 35.53
CA SER A 283 44.78 68.31 35.55
C SER A 283 46.17 68.54 36.16
N GLU A 284 47.02 69.29 35.47
CA GLU A 284 47.79 70.44 36.00
C GLU A 284 48.30 71.32 34.84
#